data_AF-A0A922VGG4-F1
#
_entry.id   AF-A0A922VGG4-F1
#
_cell.length_a   1.000
_cell.length_b   1.000
_cell.length_c   1.000
_cell.angle_alpha   90.00
_cell.angle_beta   90.00
_cell.angle_gamma   90.00
#
_symmetry.space_group_name_H-M   'P 1'
#
loop_
_entity.id
_entity.type
_entity.pdbx_description
1 polymer ?
#
loop_
_entity_poly.entity_id
_entity_poly.type
_entity_poly.pdbx_seq_one_letter_code
_entity_poly.pdbx_strand_id
1 'polypeptide(L)' 'MRSCDRYAIDPTNAWPAALRVRAVENAPGILEMTWSFSGPDGRATFEWIRIEGQLAVRWRRIGGHAVFKKP' A
#
# COMPACT_ATOMS: atom_id res chain seq x y z
N MET A 1 17.00 -6.90 0.34
CA MET A 1 16.38 -5.74 1.03
C MET A 1 14.91 -5.67 0.67
N ARG A 2 14.00 -5.42 1.62
CA ARG A 2 12.55 -5.46 1.38
C ARG A 2 12.11 -4.18 0.64
N SER A 3 11.03 -4.24 -0.13
CA SER A 3 10.55 -3.09 -0.92
C SER A 3 10.11 -1.91 -0.04
N CYS A 4 9.61 -2.20 1.17
CA CYS A 4 9.26 -1.18 2.15
C CYS A 4 10.47 -0.35 2.60
N ASP A 5 11.62 -1.01 2.85
CA ASP A 5 12.84 -0.35 3.30
C ASP A 5 13.39 0.58 2.20
N ARG A 6 13.24 0.20 0.92
CA ARG A 6 13.66 1.05 -0.21
C ARG A 6 12.77 2.27 -0.41
N TYR A 7 11.46 2.13 -0.24
CA TYR A 7 10.53 3.27 -0.27
C TYR A 7 10.80 4.22 0.90
N ALA A 8 11.15 3.69 2.08
CA ALA A 8 11.51 4.47 3.26
C ALA A 8 12.69 5.42 3.02
N ILE A 9 13.66 4.94 2.24
CA ILE A 9 14.89 5.66 1.93
C ILE A 9 14.67 6.64 0.77
N ASP A 10 13.91 6.22 -0.24
CA ASP A 10 13.59 7.03 -1.41
C ASP A 10 12.17 6.68 -1.92
N PRO A 11 11.20 7.59 -1.76
CA PRO A 11 9.81 7.38 -2.21
C PRO A 11 9.68 7.23 -3.74
N THR A 12 10.71 7.57 -4.51
CA THR A 12 10.75 7.38 -5.96
C THR A 12 11.13 5.96 -6.36
N ASN A 13 11.61 5.14 -5.42
CA ASN A 13 11.87 3.73 -5.69
C ASN A 13 10.58 3.00 -6.07
N ALA A 14 10.61 2.42 -7.25
CA ALA A 14 9.49 1.67 -7.79
C ALA A 14 9.19 0.43 -6.94
N TRP A 15 7.92 0.26 -6.58
CA TRP A 15 7.40 -1.00 -6.07
C TRP A 15 7.54 -2.10 -7.13
N PRO A 16 7.65 -3.39 -6.72
CA PRO A 16 7.51 -4.48 -7.67
C PRO A 16 6.20 -4.33 -8.46
N ALA A 17 6.29 -4.35 -9.79
CA ALA A 17 5.14 -4.12 -10.67
C ALA A 17 3.96 -5.08 -10.39
N ALA A 18 4.25 -6.29 -9.91
CA ALA A 18 3.26 -7.28 -9.52
C ALA A 18 2.33 -6.83 -8.37
N LEU A 19 2.75 -5.86 -7.54
CA LEU A 19 1.94 -5.32 -6.43
C LEU A 19 1.07 -4.11 -6.82
N ARG A 20 1.33 -3.52 -8.00
CA ARG A 20 0.55 -2.41 -8.58
C ARG A 20 0.19 -1.33 -7.56
N VAL A 21 1.20 -0.84 -6.85
CA VAL A 21 0.99 0.17 -5.80
C VAL A 21 0.79 1.53 -6.45
N ARG A 22 -0.24 2.26 -6.01
CA ARG A 22 -0.52 3.65 -6.45
C ARG A 22 -1.12 4.48 -5.30
N ALA A 23 -1.04 5.80 -5.43
CA ALA A 23 -1.69 6.71 -4.49
C ALA A 23 -3.21 6.69 -4.69
N VAL A 24 -3.97 6.75 -3.59
CA VAL A 24 -5.43 6.86 -3.65
C VAL A 24 -5.81 8.31 -3.99
N GLU A 25 -6.67 8.48 -4.99
CA GLU A 25 -7.20 9.80 -5.37
C GLU A 25 -7.97 10.44 -4.20
N ASN A 26 -7.77 11.74 -3.99
CA ASN A 26 -8.39 12.52 -2.90
C ASN A 26 -8.06 12.03 -1.47
N ALA A 27 -7.04 11.17 -1.30
CA ALA A 27 -6.57 10.72 0.02
C ALA A 27 -5.02 10.78 0.11
N PRO A 28 -4.44 11.97 0.31
CA PRO A 28 -2.99 12.15 0.41
C PRO A 28 -2.35 11.25 1.48
N GLY A 29 -1.24 10.59 1.13
CA GLY A 29 -0.51 9.69 2.03
C GLY A 29 -1.06 8.26 2.10
N ILE A 30 -2.23 8.00 1.51
CA ILE A 30 -2.80 6.64 1.41
C ILE A 30 -2.40 6.02 0.08
N LEU A 31 -1.88 4.80 0.16
CA LEU A 31 -1.52 3.96 -0.96
C LEU A 31 -2.50 2.80 -1.06
N GLU A 32 -2.85 2.40 -2.28
CA GLU A 32 -3.50 1.12 -2.56
C GLU A 32 -2.51 0.15 -3.20
N MET A 33 -2.64 -1.14 -2.90
CA MET A 33 -1.97 -2.22 -3.60
C MET A 33 -2.97 -3.24 -4.09
N THR A 34 -2.67 -3.89 -5.22
CA THR A 34 -3.45 -5.00 -5.76
C THR A 34 -2.52 -6.19 -6.02
N TRP A 35 -2.79 -7.33 -5.40
CA TRP A 35 -2.04 -8.58 -5.60
C TRP A 35 -3.00 -9.75 -5.84
N SER A 36 -2.56 -10.74 -6.62
CA SER A 36 -3.34 -11.88 -7.15
C SER A 36 -3.98 -11.65 -8.52
N PHE A 37 -4.01 -12.74 -9.29
CA PHE A 37 -4.65 -12.89 -10.61
C PHE A 37 -5.61 -14.10 -10.66
N SER A 38 -5.68 -14.92 -9.60
CA SER A 38 -6.35 -16.24 -9.58
C SER A 38 -7.65 -16.29 -8.75
N GLY A 39 -8.15 -15.13 -8.32
CA GLY A 39 -9.41 -14.93 -7.58
C GLY A 39 -9.76 -13.43 -7.59
N PRO A 40 -10.84 -12.97 -6.91
CA PRO A 40 -11.12 -11.54 -6.84
C PRO A 40 -9.88 -10.82 -6.32
N ASP A 41 -9.30 -9.91 -7.11
CA ASP A 41 -7.98 -9.34 -6.81
C ASP A 41 -7.88 -8.94 -5.35
N GLY A 42 -6.84 -9.41 -4.65
CA GLY A 42 -6.53 -8.98 -3.30
C GLY A 42 -6.17 -7.49 -3.36
N ARG A 43 -6.85 -6.69 -2.56
CA ARG A 43 -6.68 -5.24 -2.49
C ARG A 43 -6.48 -4.81 -1.05
N ALA A 44 -5.56 -3.89 -0.85
CA ALA A 44 -5.35 -3.29 0.45
C ALA A 44 -5.04 -1.81 0.30
N THR A 45 -5.49 -1.04 1.29
CA THR A 45 -5.04 0.33 1.50
C THR A 45 -4.17 0.40 2.73
N PHE A 46 -3.11 1.20 2.66
CA PHE A 46 -2.16 1.38 3.73
C PHE A 46 -1.55 2.76 3.65
N GLU A 47 -0.90 3.17 4.73
CA GLU A 47 -0.15 4.42 4.80
C GLU A 47 1.14 4.20 5.57
N TRP A 48 2.07 5.11 5.38
CA TRP A 48 3.32 5.13 6.12
C TRP A 48 3.15 5.90 7.42
N ILE A 49 3.57 5.29 8.51
CA ILE A 49 3.62 5.92 9.82
C ILE A 49 5.01 5.78 10.43
N ARG A 50 5.30 6.59 11.45
CA ARG A 50 6.47 6.40 12.30
C ARG A 50 6.03 5.92 13.67
N ILE A 51 6.62 4.82 14.13
CA ILE A 51 6.48 4.32 15.50
C ILE A 51 7.88 4.41 16.10
N GLU A 52 8.06 5.23 17.12
CA GLU A 52 9.36 5.41 17.81
C GLU A 52 10.51 5.74 16.82
N GLY A 53 10.22 6.60 15.84
CA GLY A 53 11.17 7.00 14.80
C GLY A 53 11.39 5.98 13.68
N GLN A 54 10.92 4.73 13.86
CA GLN A 54 11.00 3.68 12.85
C GLN A 54 9.84 3.77 11.86
N LEU A 55 10.13 3.55 10.58
CA LEU A 55 9.08 3.52 9.56
C LEU A 55 8.27 2.23 9.71
N ALA A 56 6.95 2.36 9.72
CA ALA A 56 6.02 1.24 9.77
C ALA A 56 4.89 1.43 8.74
N VAL A 57 4.30 0.31 8.33
CA VAL A 57 3.10 0.29 7.50
C VAL A 57 1.88 0.18 8.42
N ARG A 58 0.97 1.14 8.32
CA ARG A 58 -0.36 1.02 8.92
C ARG A 58 -1.33 0.49 7.89
N TRP A 59 -1.80 -0.74 8.09
CA TRP A 59 -2.87 -1.31 7.28
C TRP A 59 -4.20 -0.64 7.63
N ARG A 60 -4.89 -0.12 6.61
CA ARG A 60 -6.21 0.48 6.73
C ARG A 60 -7.29 -0.55 6.48
N ARG A 61 -7.25 -1.18 5.29
CA ARG A 61 -8.12 -2.29 4.90
C ARG A 61 -7.36 -3.31 4.08
N ILE A 62 -7.70 -4.58 4.28
CA ILE A 62 -7.15 -5.72 3.54
C ILE A 62 -8.36 -6.57 3.14
N GLY A 63 -8.53 -6.86 1.85
CA GLY A 63 -9.68 -7.61 1.36
C GLY A 63 -9.73 -7.69 -0.17
N GLY A 64 -10.94 -7.68 -0.72
CA GLY A 64 -11.19 -7.57 -2.17
C GLY A 64 -11.82 -6.23 -2.56
N HIS A 65 -12.63 -6.19 -3.62
CA HIS A 65 -13.26 -4.96 -4.16
C HIS A 65 -14.10 -4.13 -3.16
N ALA A 66 -14.51 -4.72 -2.04
CA ALA A 66 -15.37 -4.08 -1.04
C ALA A 66 -14.66 -2.98 -0.21
N VAL A 67 -13.33 -2.86 -0.27
CA VAL A 67 -12.56 -1.89 0.55
C VAL A 67 -12.88 -0.42 0.24
N PHE A 68 -13.44 -0.11 -0.93
CA PHE A 68 -13.83 1.25 -1.32
C PHE A 68 -15.19 1.71 -0.78
N LYS A 69 -16.01 0.81 -0.21
CA LYS A 69 -17.38 1.16 0.21
C LYS A 69 -17.44 2.02 1.47
N LYS A 70 -16.39 2.05 2.28
CA LYS A 70 -16.18 2.95 3.42
C LYS A 70 -14.67 3.15 3.60
N PRO A 71 -14.06 4.26 3.14
CA PRO A 71 -12.61 4.48 3.26
C PRO A 71 -12.09 4.51 4.72
#